data_AF-A0A542UVL9-F1
#
_entry.id   AF-A0A542UVL9-F1
#
_cell.length_a   1.000
_cell.length_b   1.000
_cell.length_c   1.000
_cell.angle_alpha   90.00
_cell.angle_beta   90.00
_cell.angle_gamma   90.00
#
_symmetry.space_group_name_H-M   'P 1'
#
loop_
_entity.id
_entity.type
_entity.pdbx_description
1 polymer ?
#
loop_
_entity_poly.entity_id
_entity_poly.type
_entity_poly.pdbx_seq_one_letter_code
_entity_poly.pdbx_strand_id
1 'polypeptide(L)'
;MPRHAPLPRAARTLTSLVALATAALLALVVLGPVPAFAGTPTDRLAAGKTLATGRTLTSTSGTYRLTVGADGDVTVRRGSGPVLWHTGTTGSPGARLVQQASGALEVRSTAGALLWSTGVRSAGARSIIKPDGRVYTISKAGATVWKSTTDGPALRRGAAADRVPSGGLLLAGEHVAQGDVRLTMRADGDLVLTRDATVLWRTGTSRAGASARVTAGGALEVVTGTTVLWSSGTVSAGARLVVKDHGRAYVISKAGASVWSSPAAPVVRVPAVVTMPLPEPLPVVGGPGSGATLDGSTGTERVYRTVLQGAPQYADPSSDAARAARAARSQGRTADAALLEKAASGGAARWLGTADGTASVRAYTTAAAAAGRTPVLVPYAIPDRDCGNHSAGGFATAAEYRTWVDAVAAGLRGSAAVVVVEPDALLQLERCGDRAERLALLRYSVTAYAAAGAEVYLDAATSNSFGWSADQLEDMALRLRAAGVDRAAGFALNTSNFQPTAHEVAYGTYLSALLGGPAFVVDTSRNGLGPQVGPDGTVWCNPEGRALGARPSATGTGPHVADLWVKTPGRSDGACAGGPAAGTFWEPYLLGLAARAAW
;
A
#
# COMPACT_ATOMS: atom_id res chain seq x y z
N MET A 1 31.23 -91.37 11.14
CA MET A 1 30.68 -92.74 10.96
C MET A 1 29.28 -92.82 11.57
N PRO A 2 28.45 -93.84 11.26
CA PRO A 2 26.98 -93.72 11.29
C PRO A 2 26.24 -94.68 12.26
N ARG A 3 24.89 -94.67 12.18
CA ARG A 3 23.86 -95.59 12.77
C ARG A 3 23.40 -95.20 14.20
N HIS A 4 22.12 -94.83 14.41
CA HIS A 4 20.87 -95.65 14.50
C HIS A 4 20.78 -96.43 15.84
N ALA A 5 19.92 -96.04 16.81
CA ALA A 5 18.45 -96.28 16.93
C ALA A 5 18.13 -97.64 17.63
N PRO A 6 16.96 -97.87 18.29
CA PRO A 6 15.67 -97.18 18.14
C PRO A 6 14.86 -96.85 19.45
N LEU A 7 13.59 -96.46 19.21
CA LEU A 7 12.42 -96.15 20.09
C LEU A 7 11.93 -97.34 20.96
N PRO A 8 10.93 -97.21 21.88
CA PRO A 8 9.86 -96.18 22.03
C PRO A 8 9.66 -95.69 23.50
N ARG A 9 8.55 -95.16 24.09
CA ARG A 9 7.13 -94.70 23.83
C ARG A 9 6.72 -93.85 25.09
N ALA A 10 5.63 -93.08 25.27
CA ALA A 10 4.48 -92.60 24.49
C ALA A 10 3.80 -91.38 25.20
N ALA A 11 3.11 -90.48 24.46
CA ALA A 11 2.01 -89.56 24.89
C ALA A 11 2.23 -88.53 26.04
N ARG A 12 1.62 -87.32 26.11
CA ARG A 12 0.77 -86.39 25.29
C ARG A 12 0.67 -85.08 26.16
N THR A 13 0.33 -83.83 25.76
CA THR A 13 0.00 -83.04 24.54
C THR A 13 0.38 -81.56 24.89
N LEU A 14 0.84 -80.64 24.02
CA LEU A 14 0.20 -79.91 22.89
C LEU A 14 -1.07 -79.09 23.27
N THR A 15 -1.33 -77.84 22.82
CA THR A 15 -0.64 -76.76 22.03
C THR A 15 -1.50 -75.46 22.18
N SER A 16 -1.01 -74.21 22.32
CA SER A 16 -0.26 -73.27 21.43
C SER A 16 -1.09 -72.37 20.46
N LEU A 17 -0.95 -71.04 20.64
CA LEU A 17 -0.84 -69.92 19.67
C LEU A 17 -1.91 -69.60 18.56
N VAL A 18 -2.54 -68.42 18.71
CA VAL A 18 -2.69 -67.27 17.75
C VAL A 18 -2.92 -67.48 16.23
N ALA A 19 -4.02 -66.93 15.66
CA ALA A 19 -4.07 -66.19 14.36
C ALA A 19 -5.45 -65.51 14.07
N LEU A 20 -5.53 -64.64 13.05
CA LEU A 20 -6.63 -63.69 12.69
C LEU A 20 -7.79 -64.26 11.82
N ALA A 21 -8.99 -63.63 11.91
CA ALA A 21 -9.97 -63.44 10.81
C ALA A 21 -11.03 -62.35 11.17
N THR A 22 -11.82 -61.84 10.20
CA THR A 22 -12.67 -60.62 10.37
C THR A 22 -14.11 -60.69 9.81
N ALA A 23 -15.08 -60.15 10.58
CA ALA A 23 -16.44 -59.68 10.19
C ALA A 23 -17.45 -60.73 9.63
N ALA A 24 -18.79 -60.56 9.67
CA ALA A 24 -19.63 -59.36 9.82
C ALA A 24 -21.09 -59.65 10.27
N LEU A 25 -21.73 -58.69 10.99
CA LEU A 25 -23.19 -58.38 11.10
C LEU A 25 -24.19 -59.50 11.57
N LEU A 26 -25.43 -59.26 12.02
CA LEU A 26 -26.35 -58.09 11.91
C LEU A 26 -27.33 -57.99 13.13
N ALA A 27 -27.45 -56.79 13.75
CA ALA A 27 -28.69 -56.21 14.36
C ALA A 27 -29.38 -56.85 15.61
N LEU A 28 -30.17 -56.13 16.45
CA LEU A 28 -30.50 -54.68 16.56
C LEU A 28 -30.92 -54.27 18.02
N VAL A 29 -30.96 -52.96 18.28
CA VAL A 29 -31.68 -52.24 19.38
C VAL A 29 -31.10 -52.32 20.82
N VAL A 30 -31.15 -51.29 21.68
CA VAL A 30 -30.98 -49.81 21.50
C VAL A 30 -30.71 -49.13 22.87
N LEU A 31 -30.03 -47.97 22.86
CA LEU A 31 -29.79 -47.01 23.98
C LEU A 31 -28.97 -47.52 25.20
N GLY A 32 -28.17 -46.68 25.88
CA GLY A 32 -27.95 -45.23 25.71
C GLY A 32 -26.51 -44.78 26.03
N PRO A 33 -26.19 -43.48 25.86
CA PRO A 33 -24.81 -42.97 25.98
C PRO A 33 -24.32 -42.92 27.44
N VAL A 34 -23.05 -43.27 27.65
CA VAL A 34 -22.36 -42.94 28.90
C VAL A 34 -22.33 -41.41 29.05
N PRO A 35 -22.78 -40.83 30.18
CA PRO A 35 -22.81 -39.39 30.34
C PRO A 35 -21.38 -38.84 30.38
N ALA A 36 -21.02 -38.02 29.40
CA ALA A 36 -19.84 -37.19 29.49
C ALA A 36 -20.03 -36.22 30.67
N PHE A 37 -19.17 -36.30 31.69
CA PHE A 37 -19.14 -35.34 32.80
C PHE A 37 -18.59 -33.97 32.33
N ALA A 38 -19.35 -33.31 31.47
CA ALA A 38 -19.28 -31.89 31.21
C ALA A 38 -19.74 -31.14 32.48
N GLY A 39 -18.89 -31.15 33.52
CA GLY A 39 -19.14 -30.45 34.77
C GLY A 39 -19.55 -29.01 34.50
N THR A 40 -20.68 -28.61 35.07
CA THR A 40 -21.48 -27.44 34.66
C THR A 40 -20.59 -26.22 34.43
N PRO A 41 -20.68 -25.53 33.27
CA PRO A 41 -19.83 -24.38 32.97
C PRO A 41 -19.94 -23.31 34.05
N THR A 42 -18.96 -23.26 34.94
CA THR A 42 -18.96 -22.35 36.08
C THR A 42 -18.70 -20.93 35.60
N ASP A 43 -19.49 -19.98 36.08
CA ASP A 43 -19.29 -18.55 35.92
C ASP A 43 -18.17 -18.01 36.83
N ARG A 44 -17.73 -18.81 37.82
CA ARG A 44 -16.89 -18.35 38.94
C ARG A 44 -15.67 -19.21 39.23
N LEU A 45 -14.62 -18.55 39.73
CA LEU A 45 -13.45 -19.16 40.36
C LEU A 45 -13.44 -18.80 41.85
N ALA A 46 -13.59 -19.81 42.71
CA ALA A 46 -13.65 -19.63 44.17
C ALA A 46 -12.26 -19.44 44.80
N ALA A 47 -12.23 -18.90 46.03
CA ALA A 47 -11.00 -18.75 46.80
C ALA A 47 -10.22 -20.07 46.96
N GLY A 48 -8.91 -20.01 46.76
CA GLY A 48 -8.02 -21.17 46.79
C GLY A 48 -8.17 -22.12 45.60
N LYS A 49 -8.85 -21.71 44.51
CA LYS A 49 -9.03 -22.53 43.30
C LYS A 49 -8.25 -21.96 42.11
N THR A 50 -7.90 -22.88 41.21
CA THR A 50 -7.10 -22.64 40.01
C THR A 50 -7.90 -23.03 38.78
N LEU A 51 -7.89 -22.18 37.76
CA LEU A 51 -8.31 -22.50 36.41
C LEU A 51 -7.05 -22.79 35.58
N ALA A 52 -6.91 -24.03 35.14
CA ALA A 52 -5.76 -24.50 34.37
C ALA A 52 -5.84 -24.07 32.89
N THR A 53 -4.71 -24.16 32.19
CA THR A 53 -4.57 -24.01 30.74
C THR A 53 -5.65 -24.79 29.98
N GLY A 54 -6.24 -24.19 28.96
CA GLY A 54 -7.31 -24.79 28.16
C GLY A 54 -8.67 -24.92 28.87
N ARG A 55 -8.83 -24.37 30.08
CA ARG A 55 -10.12 -24.35 30.79
C ARG A 55 -10.78 -22.98 30.72
N THR A 56 -12.12 -22.99 30.81
CA THR A 56 -12.99 -21.84 30.54
C THR A 56 -14.02 -21.66 31.66
N LEU A 57 -14.20 -20.42 32.13
CA LEU A 57 -15.42 -19.99 32.83
C LEU A 57 -16.41 -19.44 31.81
N THR A 58 -17.71 -19.67 32.00
CA THR A 58 -18.76 -19.16 31.09
C THR A 58 -19.78 -18.34 31.86
N SER A 59 -20.10 -17.13 31.38
CA SER A 59 -21.15 -16.28 31.96
C SER A 59 -22.48 -17.01 32.00
N THR A 60 -23.36 -16.70 32.97
CA THR A 60 -24.69 -17.33 33.11
C THR A 60 -25.59 -17.18 31.87
N SER A 61 -25.34 -16.21 30.98
CA SER A 61 -26.02 -16.06 29.68
C SER A 61 -25.44 -16.93 28.55
N GLY A 62 -24.52 -17.86 28.84
CA GLY A 62 -23.80 -18.71 27.87
C GLY A 62 -22.86 -17.98 26.89
N THR A 63 -22.98 -16.65 26.84
CA THR A 63 -22.52 -15.80 25.73
C THR A 63 -21.04 -15.40 25.85
N TYR A 64 -20.57 -15.14 27.07
CA TYR A 64 -19.20 -14.69 27.33
C TYR A 64 -18.39 -15.78 28.01
N ARG A 65 -17.12 -15.92 27.60
CA ARG A 65 -16.22 -16.98 28.03
C ARG A 65 -14.87 -16.40 28.43
N LEU A 66 -14.44 -16.65 29.66
CA LEU A 66 -13.08 -16.41 30.13
C LEU A 66 -12.29 -17.70 29.97
N THR A 67 -11.20 -17.70 29.21
CA THR A 67 -10.40 -18.89 28.89
C THR A 67 -8.92 -18.63 29.15
N VAL A 68 -8.24 -19.58 29.81
CA VAL A 68 -6.78 -19.62 29.89
C VAL A 68 -6.25 -20.27 28.60
N GLY A 69 -5.59 -19.49 27.76
CA GLY A 69 -5.02 -19.92 26.49
C GLY A 69 -3.78 -20.82 26.66
N ALA A 70 -3.48 -21.63 25.63
CA ALA A 70 -2.30 -22.49 25.61
C ALA A 70 -0.97 -21.69 25.62
N ASP A 71 -1.04 -20.45 25.16
CA ASP A 71 0.01 -19.43 25.16
C ASP A 71 0.25 -18.75 26.52
N GLY A 72 -0.60 -19.02 27.52
CA GLY A 72 -0.50 -18.49 28.88
C GLY A 72 -1.29 -17.21 29.15
N ASP A 73 -2.10 -16.74 28.20
CA ASP A 73 -2.94 -15.55 28.40
C ASP A 73 -4.35 -15.90 28.90
N VAL A 74 -5.00 -15.00 29.65
CA VAL A 74 -6.36 -15.21 30.14
C VAL A 74 -7.29 -14.24 29.45
N THR A 75 -7.99 -14.71 28.41
CA THR A 75 -8.83 -13.89 27.53
C THR A 75 -10.30 -14.00 27.88
N VAL A 76 -11.07 -12.93 27.70
CA VAL A 76 -12.54 -12.93 27.68
C VAL A 76 -13.01 -12.68 26.24
N ARG A 77 -13.93 -13.52 25.75
CA ARG A 77 -14.54 -13.41 24.41
C ARG A 77 -16.06 -13.46 24.47
N ARG A 78 -16.72 -12.90 23.46
CA ARG A 78 -18.14 -13.14 23.13
C ARG A 78 -18.24 -14.27 22.10
N GLY A 79 -18.66 -15.46 22.51
CA GLY A 79 -18.67 -16.65 21.65
C GLY A 79 -17.30 -16.94 21.02
N SER A 80 -17.28 -17.16 19.70
CA SER A 80 -16.07 -17.25 18.86
C SER A 80 -15.55 -15.90 18.35
N GLY A 81 -16.16 -14.79 18.78
CA GLY A 81 -15.83 -13.43 18.36
C GLY A 81 -14.55 -12.85 18.98
N PRO A 82 -14.37 -11.52 18.90
CA PRO A 82 -13.15 -10.84 19.36
C PRO A 82 -12.93 -10.99 20.87
N VAL A 83 -11.67 -10.83 21.27
CA VAL A 83 -11.26 -10.66 22.66
C VAL A 83 -11.75 -9.28 23.13
N LEU A 84 -12.40 -9.24 24.29
CA LEU A 84 -12.93 -8.01 24.91
C LEU A 84 -12.07 -7.55 26.10
N TRP A 85 -11.33 -8.48 26.70
CA TRP A 85 -10.40 -8.22 27.80
C TRP A 85 -9.41 -9.38 27.85
N HIS A 86 -8.19 -9.14 28.32
CA HIS A 86 -7.22 -10.22 28.54
C HIS A 86 -6.27 -9.92 29.71
N THR A 87 -5.26 -10.74 30.00
CA THR A 87 -4.27 -10.43 31.07
C THR A 87 -2.93 -9.92 30.56
N GLY A 88 -2.64 -10.08 29.26
CA GLY A 88 -1.35 -9.71 28.66
C GLY A 88 -0.19 -10.61 29.11
N THR A 89 -0.49 -11.88 29.43
CA THR A 89 0.47 -12.85 29.99
C THR A 89 0.95 -13.92 28.99
N THR A 90 0.56 -13.73 27.73
CA THR A 90 0.96 -14.50 26.54
C THR A 90 2.47 -14.73 26.45
N GLY A 91 2.88 -15.85 25.85
CA GLY A 91 4.28 -16.27 25.81
C GLY A 91 4.74 -16.97 27.09
N SER A 92 3.78 -17.33 27.96
CA SER A 92 3.98 -18.07 29.21
C SER A 92 3.24 -19.42 29.16
N PRO A 93 3.55 -20.31 28.21
CA PRO A 93 2.78 -21.53 27.99
C PRO A 93 2.68 -22.38 29.27
N GLY A 94 1.48 -22.90 29.55
CA GLY A 94 1.19 -23.60 30.80
C GLY A 94 0.95 -22.70 32.02
N ALA A 95 0.86 -21.37 31.85
CA ALA A 95 0.41 -20.48 32.91
C ALA A 95 -1.05 -20.77 33.33
N ARG A 96 -1.36 -20.45 34.58
CA ARG A 96 -2.61 -20.77 35.27
C ARG A 96 -3.20 -19.54 35.96
N LEU A 97 -4.53 -19.41 35.93
CA LEU A 97 -5.26 -18.39 36.67
C LEU A 97 -5.61 -18.91 38.06
N VAL A 98 -5.24 -18.19 39.11
CA VAL A 98 -5.41 -18.58 40.52
C VAL A 98 -6.20 -17.50 41.24
N GLN A 99 -7.29 -17.88 41.91
CA GLN A 99 -7.96 -17.01 42.86
C GLN A 99 -7.38 -17.28 44.25
N GLN A 100 -6.48 -16.42 44.72
CA GLN A 100 -5.79 -16.62 45.99
C GLN A 100 -6.74 -16.56 47.19
N ALA A 101 -6.39 -17.27 48.26
CA ALA A 101 -7.11 -17.21 49.53
C ALA A 101 -7.09 -15.80 50.15
N SER A 102 -6.07 -14.98 49.85
CA SER A 102 -5.96 -13.57 50.20
C SER A 102 -6.92 -12.63 49.44
N GLY A 103 -7.58 -13.13 48.38
CA GLY A 103 -8.54 -12.38 47.56
C GLY A 103 -8.02 -11.93 46.20
N ALA A 104 -6.71 -11.96 45.97
CA ALA A 104 -6.12 -11.59 44.68
C ALA A 104 -6.45 -12.65 43.62
N LEU A 105 -7.09 -12.24 42.52
CA LEU A 105 -7.06 -12.99 41.28
C LEU A 105 -5.71 -12.71 40.58
N GLU A 106 -5.00 -13.78 40.19
CA GLU A 106 -3.63 -13.74 39.68
C GLU A 106 -3.44 -14.69 38.49
N VAL A 107 -2.53 -14.37 37.57
CA VAL A 107 -1.97 -15.33 36.61
C VAL A 107 -0.55 -15.68 37.03
N ARG A 108 -0.23 -16.97 37.05
CA ARG A 108 1.10 -17.48 37.42
C ARG A 108 1.66 -18.43 36.38
N SER A 109 2.97 -18.39 36.17
CA SER A 109 3.67 -19.32 35.27
C SER A 109 3.62 -20.76 35.80
N THR A 110 4.06 -21.73 34.99
CA THR A 110 4.29 -23.12 35.41
C THR A 110 5.10 -23.18 36.71
N ALA A 111 6.25 -22.51 36.73
CA ALA A 111 7.15 -22.34 37.89
C ALA A 111 6.59 -21.45 39.04
N GLY A 112 5.36 -20.96 38.94
CA GLY A 112 4.66 -20.24 40.03
C GLY A 112 4.97 -18.74 40.14
N ALA A 113 5.84 -18.19 39.30
CA ALA A 113 6.12 -16.76 39.24
C ALA A 113 4.86 -15.96 38.87
N LEU A 114 4.70 -14.77 39.46
CA LEU A 114 3.55 -13.91 39.25
C LEU A 114 3.68 -13.15 37.92
N LEU A 115 2.69 -13.32 37.03
CA LEU A 115 2.67 -12.70 35.69
C LEU A 115 1.69 -11.52 35.63
N TRP A 116 0.55 -11.63 36.31
CA TRP A 116 -0.48 -10.60 36.42
C TRP A 116 -1.22 -10.74 37.76
N SER A 117 -1.72 -9.63 38.32
CA SER A 117 -2.54 -9.63 39.54
C SER A 117 -3.53 -8.48 39.57
N THR A 118 -4.70 -8.72 40.15
CA THR A 118 -5.67 -7.70 40.56
C THR A 118 -5.21 -6.86 41.77
N GLY A 119 -4.23 -7.34 42.54
CA GLY A 119 -3.76 -6.68 43.76
C GLY A 119 -4.76 -6.69 44.94
N VAL A 120 -5.92 -7.33 44.79
CA VAL A 120 -7.01 -7.34 45.78
C VAL A 120 -6.57 -8.02 47.08
N ARG A 121 -6.74 -7.32 48.20
CA ARG A 121 -6.59 -7.87 49.56
C ARG A 121 -7.97 -7.96 50.21
N SER A 122 -8.64 -9.10 50.02
CA SER A 122 -10.00 -9.39 50.51
C SER A 122 -10.15 -10.89 50.74
N ALA A 123 -9.80 -11.35 51.94
CA ALA A 123 -9.67 -12.78 52.23
C ALA A 123 -10.93 -13.59 51.90
N GLY A 124 -10.77 -14.66 51.11
CA GLY A 124 -11.86 -15.50 50.65
C GLY A 124 -12.73 -14.92 49.52
N ALA A 125 -12.32 -13.82 48.88
CA ALA A 125 -13.00 -13.31 47.68
C ALA A 125 -12.94 -14.33 46.52
N ARG A 126 -13.96 -14.26 45.66
CA ARG A 126 -14.12 -15.09 44.45
C ARG A 126 -14.19 -14.22 43.21
N SER A 127 -13.74 -14.71 42.07
CA SER A 127 -13.95 -14.03 40.79
C SER A 127 -15.09 -14.67 39.97
N ILE A 128 -15.78 -13.86 39.16
CA ILE A 128 -16.95 -14.26 38.37
C ILE A 128 -17.00 -13.49 37.04
N ILE A 129 -17.24 -14.18 35.92
CA ILE A 129 -17.58 -13.55 34.63
C ILE A 129 -19.09 -13.36 34.55
N LYS A 130 -19.55 -12.13 34.32
CA LYS A 130 -20.98 -11.77 34.26
C LYS A 130 -21.50 -11.66 32.81
N PRO A 131 -22.84 -11.65 32.62
CA PRO A 131 -23.47 -11.43 31.31
C PRO A 131 -23.19 -10.09 30.62
N ASP A 132 -22.48 -9.15 31.25
CA ASP A 132 -22.00 -7.90 30.63
C ASP A 132 -20.62 -8.04 29.95
N GLY A 133 -20.05 -9.25 29.97
CA GLY A 133 -18.73 -9.53 29.39
C GLY A 133 -17.55 -9.13 30.28
N ARG A 134 -17.78 -8.72 31.54
CA ARG A 134 -16.71 -8.34 32.47
C ARG A 134 -16.45 -9.39 33.55
N VAL A 135 -15.22 -9.37 34.07
CA VAL A 135 -14.78 -10.16 35.22
C VAL A 135 -14.92 -9.31 36.48
N TYR A 136 -15.48 -9.86 37.55
CA TYR A 136 -15.64 -9.19 38.84
C TYR A 136 -14.99 -10.03 39.93
N THR A 137 -14.26 -9.41 40.85
CA THR A 137 -13.85 -10.03 42.11
C THR A 137 -14.79 -9.54 43.22
N ILE A 138 -15.43 -10.48 43.89
CA ILE A 138 -16.52 -10.29 44.86
C ILE A 138 -16.06 -10.82 46.23
N SER A 139 -16.18 -10.00 47.27
CA SER A 139 -15.82 -10.39 48.64
C SER A 139 -16.82 -11.40 49.25
N LYS A 140 -16.48 -12.00 50.39
CA LYS A 140 -17.43 -12.84 51.16
C LYS A 140 -18.74 -12.11 51.49
N ALA A 141 -18.71 -10.79 51.69
CA ALA A 141 -19.88 -9.96 51.97
C ALA A 141 -20.64 -9.50 50.71
N GLY A 142 -20.34 -10.05 49.53
CA GLY A 142 -21.04 -9.73 48.27
C GLY A 142 -20.60 -8.43 47.58
N ALA A 143 -19.79 -7.60 48.24
CA ALA A 143 -19.27 -6.35 47.66
C ALA A 143 -18.32 -6.62 46.48
N THR A 144 -18.42 -5.81 45.43
CA THR A 144 -17.44 -5.82 44.33
C THR A 144 -16.17 -5.10 44.78
N VAL A 145 -15.07 -5.85 44.91
CA VAL A 145 -13.76 -5.32 45.33
C VAL A 145 -12.80 -5.08 44.16
N TRP A 146 -13.09 -5.66 42.99
CA TRP A 146 -12.46 -5.32 41.71
C TRP A 146 -13.41 -5.68 40.55
N LYS A 147 -13.26 -5.00 39.41
CA LYS A 147 -13.88 -5.38 38.14
C LYS A 147 -12.90 -5.12 36.99
N SER A 148 -13.01 -5.91 35.92
CA SER A 148 -12.33 -5.60 34.68
C SER A 148 -12.91 -4.33 34.05
N THR A 149 -12.06 -3.63 33.32
CA THR A 149 -12.45 -2.71 32.25
C THR A 149 -13.18 -3.46 31.12
N THR A 150 -13.67 -2.72 30.15
CA THR A 150 -14.09 -3.20 28.80
C THR A 150 -12.91 -3.24 27.82
N ASP A 151 -11.73 -2.85 28.31
CA ASP A 151 -10.67 -2.15 27.57
C ASP A 151 -9.30 -2.62 28.11
N GLY A 152 -9.19 -3.94 28.36
CA GLY A 152 -7.99 -4.62 28.83
C GLY A 152 -7.29 -4.08 30.11
N PRO A 153 -6.16 -4.70 30.48
CA PRO A 153 -5.11 -4.12 31.29
C PRO A 153 -3.94 -3.64 30.39
N ALA A 154 -4.24 -3.30 29.14
CA ALA A 154 -3.26 -3.00 28.08
C ALA A 154 -2.39 -1.76 28.38
N LEU A 155 -2.76 -0.96 29.39
CA LEU A 155 -1.88 0.01 30.03
C LEU A 155 -1.66 -0.36 31.51
N ARG A 156 -0.43 -0.78 31.84
CA ARG A 156 -0.01 -0.97 33.24
C ARG A 156 0.01 0.39 33.96
N ARG A 157 -0.73 0.52 35.07
CA ARG A 157 -0.39 1.53 36.09
C ARG A 157 1.02 1.23 36.60
N GLY A 158 2.00 2.06 36.22
CA GLY A 158 3.38 1.98 36.71
C GLY A 158 4.40 1.29 35.80
N ALA A 159 4.08 0.92 34.55
CA ALA A 159 5.15 0.60 33.58
C ALA A 159 4.79 0.97 32.14
N ALA A 160 5.36 2.09 31.70
CA ALA A 160 5.54 2.57 30.31
C ALA A 160 4.43 2.27 29.28
N ALA A 161 3.66 3.30 28.95
CA ALA A 161 2.65 3.30 27.87
C ALA A 161 3.26 3.36 26.45
N ASP A 162 4.54 3.02 26.29
CA ASP A 162 5.33 3.14 25.04
C ASP A 162 5.37 1.83 24.22
N ARG A 163 4.80 0.73 24.75
CA ARG A 163 5.00 -0.62 24.21
C ARG A 163 3.79 -1.55 24.36
N VAL A 164 3.60 -2.42 23.37
CA VAL A 164 2.72 -3.59 23.45
C VAL A 164 3.62 -4.83 23.55
N PRO A 165 3.51 -5.66 24.61
CA PRO A 165 4.36 -6.84 24.77
C PRO A 165 4.06 -7.92 23.73
N SER A 166 4.90 -8.96 23.67
CA SER A 166 4.60 -10.21 22.95
C SER A 166 3.23 -10.75 23.35
N GLY A 167 2.34 -10.96 22.38
CA GLY A 167 0.97 -11.41 22.67
C GLY A 167 0.07 -10.35 23.31
N GLY A 168 0.53 -9.11 23.39
CA GLY A 168 -0.27 -7.95 23.78
C GLY A 168 -1.25 -7.56 22.66
N LEU A 169 -2.35 -6.95 23.07
CA LEU A 169 -3.45 -6.50 22.22
C LEU A 169 -3.57 -4.96 22.30
N LEU A 170 -4.06 -4.36 21.23
CA LEU A 170 -4.63 -3.02 21.17
C LEU A 170 -6.05 -3.14 20.62
N LEU A 171 -7.03 -2.88 21.47
CA LEU A 171 -8.45 -2.80 21.12
C LEU A 171 -8.79 -1.46 20.45
N ALA A 172 -9.95 -1.38 19.82
CA ALA A 172 -10.49 -0.16 19.25
C ALA A 172 -10.56 0.98 20.30
N GLY A 173 -9.82 2.06 20.07
CA GLY A 173 -9.63 3.21 20.96
C GLY A 173 -8.31 3.19 21.76
N GLU A 174 -7.66 2.04 21.88
CA GLU A 174 -6.39 1.91 22.62
C GLU A 174 -5.19 2.41 21.80
N HIS A 175 -4.15 2.85 22.52
CA HIS A 175 -2.91 3.33 21.90
C HIS A 175 -1.69 3.11 22.80
N VAL A 176 -0.52 3.11 22.15
CA VAL A 176 0.79 3.32 22.82
C VAL A 176 1.43 4.60 22.28
N ALA A 177 2.21 5.28 23.10
CA ALA A 177 2.81 6.57 22.75
C ALA A 177 4.21 6.77 23.37
N GLN A 178 5.06 7.49 22.65
CA GLN A 178 6.32 8.02 23.16
C GLN A 178 6.44 9.47 22.67
N GLY A 179 6.50 10.42 23.61
CA GLY A 179 6.44 11.86 23.31
C GLY A 179 5.11 12.28 22.69
N ASP A 180 5.22 13.04 21.59
CA ASP A 180 4.17 13.48 20.67
C ASP A 180 3.64 12.35 19.76
N VAL A 181 4.40 11.26 19.61
CA VAL A 181 4.08 10.14 18.70
C VAL A 181 3.16 9.13 19.37
N ARG A 182 2.02 8.84 18.74
CA ARG A 182 1.00 7.89 19.21
C ARG A 182 0.63 6.88 18.12
N LEU A 183 0.68 5.58 18.43
CA LEU A 183 0.12 4.50 17.59
C LEU A 183 -1.22 4.06 18.19
N THR A 184 -2.31 4.35 17.48
CA THR A 184 -3.69 4.12 17.92
C THR A 184 -4.35 3.04 17.07
N MET A 185 -4.96 2.03 17.69
CA MET A 185 -5.93 1.19 17.01
C MET A 185 -7.28 1.91 17.02
N ARG A 186 -7.72 2.45 15.88
CA ARG A 186 -8.91 3.30 15.81
C ARG A 186 -10.22 2.50 15.83
N ALA A 187 -11.32 3.16 16.18
CA ALA A 187 -12.66 2.57 16.21
C ALA A 187 -13.19 2.18 14.81
N ASP A 188 -12.69 2.84 13.77
CA ASP A 188 -12.91 2.47 12.36
C ASP A 188 -12.24 1.14 11.97
N GLY A 189 -11.30 0.62 12.77
CA GLY A 189 -10.56 -0.61 12.49
C GLY A 189 -9.23 -0.43 11.74
N ASP A 190 -8.69 0.79 11.68
CA ASP A 190 -7.36 1.10 11.15
C ASP A 190 -6.33 1.29 12.29
N LEU A 191 -5.12 0.72 12.14
CA LEU A 191 -4.02 0.92 13.08
C LEU A 191 -3.16 2.09 12.56
N VAL A 192 -3.19 3.23 13.26
CA VAL A 192 -2.68 4.51 12.75
C VAL A 192 -1.64 5.11 13.69
N LEU A 193 -0.45 5.37 13.14
CA LEU A 193 0.63 6.13 13.79
C LEU A 193 0.45 7.63 13.48
N THR A 194 0.46 8.47 14.50
CA THR A 194 0.36 9.92 14.40
C THR A 194 1.43 10.65 15.21
N ARG A 195 1.72 11.90 14.83
CA ARG A 195 2.30 12.97 15.67
C ARG A 195 1.38 14.17 15.54
N ASP A 196 0.95 14.78 16.65
CA ASP A 196 0.14 16.01 16.66
C ASP A 196 -0.99 16.00 15.60
N ALA A 197 -1.84 14.96 15.68
CA ALA A 197 -2.89 14.59 14.73
C ALA A 197 -2.45 14.23 13.28
N THR A 198 -1.27 14.65 12.82
CA THR A 198 -0.70 14.28 11.52
C THR A 198 -0.45 12.77 11.44
N VAL A 199 -0.96 12.11 10.39
CA VAL A 199 -0.76 10.67 10.17
C VAL A 199 0.61 10.41 9.57
N LEU A 200 1.42 9.63 10.28
CA LEU A 200 2.77 9.22 9.88
C LEU A 200 2.76 7.88 9.13
N TRP A 201 1.93 6.94 9.56
CA TRP A 201 1.75 5.63 8.94
C TRP A 201 0.38 5.03 9.33
N ARG A 202 -0.15 4.12 8.52
CA ARG A 202 -1.36 3.33 8.85
C ARG A 202 -1.40 1.99 8.12
N THR A 203 -2.21 1.05 8.63
CA THR A 203 -2.44 -0.26 7.99
C THR A 203 -3.46 -0.23 6.85
N GLY A 204 -4.34 0.76 6.81
CA GLY A 204 -5.39 0.90 5.78
C GLY A 204 -6.54 -0.11 5.93
N THR A 205 -6.69 -0.72 7.11
CA THR A 205 -7.56 -1.90 7.31
C THR A 205 -9.02 -1.57 7.56
N SER A 206 -9.32 -0.40 8.15
CA SER A 206 -10.62 0.28 8.23
C SER A 206 -11.87 -0.62 8.37
N ARG A 207 -11.78 -1.65 9.23
CA ARG A 207 -12.87 -2.60 9.48
C ARG A 207 -13.30 -2.59 10.95
N ALA A 208 -14.38 -1.86 11.24
CA ALA A 208 -14.87 -1.61 12.59
C ALA A 208 -14.98 -2.89 13.43
N GLY A 209 -14.48 -2.82 14.67
CA GLY A 209 -14.39 -3.98 15.58
C GLY A 209 -13.15 -4.87 15.40
N ALA A 210 -12.25 -4.55 14.47
CA ALA A 210 -10.91 -5.12 14.43
C ALA A 210 -10.06 -4.70 15.65
N SER A 211 -9.01 -5.48 15.94
CA SER A 211 -8.00 -5.16 16.94
C SER A 211 -6.59 -5.46 16.41
N ALA A 212 -5.58 -4.76 16.93
CA ALA A 212 -4.18 -5.02 16.59
C ALA A 212 -3.52 -5.89 17.67
N ARG A 213 -2.68 -6.85 17.29
CA ARG A 213 -1.97 -7.75 18.22
C ARG A 213 -0.52 -7.91 17.83
N VAL A 214 0.36 -8.06 18.80
CA VAL A 214 1.67 -8.71 18.59
C VAL A 214 1.45 -10.19 18.85
N THR A 215 1.76 -11.11 17.93
CA THR A 215 1.61 -12.55 18.19
C THR A 215 2.77 -13.08 19.04
N ALA A 216 2.58 -14.24 19.71
CA ALA A 216 3.68 -14.91 20.42
C ALA A 216 4.86 -15.27 19.48
N GLY A 217 4.58 -15.47 18.19
CA GLY A 217 5.57 -15.68 17.13
C GLY A 217 6.27 -14.40 16.65
N GLY A 218 5.85 -13.20 17.08
CA GLY A 218 6.51 -11.93 16.78
C GLY A 218 5.95 -11.14 15.60
N ALA A 219 4.79 -11.50 15.04
CA ALA A 219 4.12 -10.72 14.01
C ALA A 219 3.25 -9.61 14.65
N LEU A 220 3.34 -8.37 14.18
CA LEU A 220 2.31 -7.37 14.42
C LEU A 220 1.20 -7.59 13.39
N GLU A 221 -0.03 -7.77 13.82
CA GLU A 221 -1.18 -8.06 12.96
C GLU A 221 -2.37 -7.19 13.33
N VAL A 222 -3.19 -6.83 12.35
CA VAL A 222 -4.55 -6.33 12.57
C VAL A 222 -5.52 -7.45 12.22
N VAL A 223 -6.46 -7.77 13.10
CA VAL A 223 -7.32 -8.95 13.01
C VAL A 223 -8.79 -8.64 13.29
N THR A 224 -9.69 -9.42 12.70
CA THR A 224 -11.13 -9.43 13.01
C THR A 224 -11.60 -10.87 13.21
N GLY A 225 -11.93 -11.24 14.45
CA GLY A 225 -12.22 -12.63 14.81
C GLY A 225 -11.00 -13.53 14.59
N THR A 226 -11.05 -14.37 13.55
CA THR A 226 -9.94 -15.22 13.09
C THR A 226 -9.23 -14.71 11.82
N THR A 227 -9.81 -13.73 11.12
CA THR A 227 -9.24 -13.19 9.87
C THR A 227 -8.13 -12.19 10.18
N VAL A 228 -6.94 -12.39 9.61
CA VAL A 228 -5.88 -11.37 9.56
C VAL A 228 -6.18 -10.42 8.41
N LEU A 229 -6.22 -9.11 8.71
CA LEU A 229 -6.46 -8.03 7.75
C LEU A 229 -5.15 -7.40 7.26
N TRP A 230 -4.14 -7.39 8.12
CA TRP A 230 -2.79 -6.92 7.83
C TRP A 230 -1.79 -7.63 8.75
N SER A 231 -0.55 -7.85 8.30
CA SER A 231 0.54 -8.41 9.10
C SER A 231 1.89 -7.81 8.73
N SER A 232 2.78 -7.65 9.69
CA SER A 232 4.20 -7.30 9.49
C SER A 232 5.05 -8.44 8.94
N GLY A 233 4.51 -9.67 8.87
CA GLY A 233 5.20 -10.87 8.41
C GLY A 233 6.36 -11.36 9.31
N THR A 234 6.59 -10.73 10.46
CA THR A 234 7.77 -11.02 11.28
C THR A 234 7.69 -12.31 12.08
N VAL A 235 8.77 -13.08 12.04
CA VAL A 235 9.00 -14.27 12.86
C VAL A 235 10.11 -13.97 13.87
N SER A 236 9.73 -13.62 15.10
CA SER A 236 10.65 -13.33 16.21
C SER A 236 9.97 -13.59 17.55
N ALA A 237 10.09 -14.84 18.04
CA ALA A 237 9.32 -15.31 19.19
C ALA A 237 9.57 -14.48 20.47
N GLY A 238 8.50 -13.90 21.03
CA GLY A 238 8.58 -13.02 22.18
C GLY A 238 9.04 -11.59 21.91
N ALA A 239 9.03 -11.13 20.65
CA ALA A 239 9.23 -9.72 20.31
C ALA A 239 8.08 -8.81 20.83
N ARG A 240 8.35 -7.51 20.93
CA ARG A 240 7.42 -6.49 21.45
C ARG A 240 7.30 -5.33 20.47
N LEU A 241 6.11 -4.75 20.35
CA LEU A 241 5.90 -3.50 19.63
C LEU A 241 6.26 -2.31 20.53
N VAL A 242 6.89 -1.28 19.99
CA VAL A 242 7.12 0.03 20.63
C VAL A 242 6.83 1.17 19.67
N VAL A 243 6.62 2.37 20.22
CA VAL A 243 6.69 3.65 19.49
C VAL A 243 7.95 4.40 19.91
N LYS A 244 8.47 5.27 19.02
CA LYS A 244 9.62 6.15 19.30
C LYS A 244 9.35 7.59 18.87
N ASP A 245 9.87 8.53 19.67
CA ASP A 245 9.68 9.98 19.53
C ASP A 245 10.06 10.51 18.13
N HIS A 246 10.97 9.84 17.43
CA HIS A 246 11.35 10.18 16.05
C HIS A 246 10.32 9.69 14.98
N GLY A 247 9.08 9.41 15.37
CA GLY A 247 7.95 9.22 14.45
C GLY A 247 7.81 7.83 13.83
N ARG A 248 8.23 6.76 14.51
CA ARG A 248 8.12 5.37 13.99
C ARG A 248 7.66 4.37 15.05
N ALA A 249 7.00 3.32 14.59
CA ALA A 249 6.74 2.11 15.38
C ALA A 249 7.77 1.01 15.04
N TYR A 250 8.04 0.11 15.98
CA TYR A 250 8.99 -1.00 15.81
C TYR A 250 8.50 -2.28 16.48
N VAL A 251 8.71 -3.42 15.83
CA VAL A 251 8.73 -4.72 16.51
C VAL A 251 10.18 -5.05 16.85
N ILE A 252 10.48 -5.16 18.14
CA ILE A 252 11.82 -5.35 18.70
C ILE A 252 11.92 -6.73 19.36
N SER A 253 12.93 -7.51 18.99
CA SER A 253 13.18 -8.85 19.53
C SER A 253 13.62 -8.82 21.00
N LYS A 254 13.68 -10.00 21.65
CA LYS A 254 14.22 -10.14 23.02
C LYS A 254 15.67 -9.63 23.14
N ALA A 255 16.45 -9.70 22.06
CA ALA A 255 17.84 -9.23 22.00
C ALA A 255 17.97 -7.72 21.74
N GLY A 256 16.86 -6.97 21.66
CA GLY A 256 16.87 -5.52 21.41
C GLY A 256 16.97 -5.11 19.94
N ALA A 257 17.20 -6.05 19.01
CA ALA A 257 17.22 -5.77 17.58
C ALA A 257 15.82 -5.48 17.02
N SER A 258 15.70 -4.46 16.16
CA SER A 258 14.51 -4.19 15.35
C SER A 258 14.35 -5.28 14.29
N VAL A 259 13.27 -6.07 14.37
CA VAL A 259 12.93 -7.10 13.36
C VAL A 259 11.87 -6.62 12.37
N TRP A 260 11.10 -5.60 12.73
CA TRP A 260 10.30 -4.79 11.80
C TRP A 260 10.21 -3.37 12.32
N SER A 261 9.98 -2.44 11.41
CA SER A 261 9.68 -1.05 11.71
C SER A 261 8.56 -0.59 10.80
N SER A 262 7.69 0.31 11.27
CA SER A 262 6.79 1.00 10.36
C SER A 262 7.65 1.65 9.28
N PRO A 263 7.18 1.67 8.01
CA PRO A 263 7.71 2.62 7.04
C PRO A 263 7.89 3.98 7.71
N ALA A 264 8.98 4.68 7.39
CA ALA A 264 9.02 6.09 7.73
C ALA A 264 7.76 6.73 7.12
N ALA A 265 7.15 7.69 7.83
CA ALA A 265 6.37 8.70 7.11
C ALA A 265 7.28 9.20 5.98
N PRO A 266 6.81 9.26 4.71
CA PRO A 266 7.66 9.71 3.64
C PRO A 266 8.18 11.08 4.05
N VAL A 267 9.49 11.18 4.29
CA VAL A 267 10.12 12.47 4.51
C VAL A 267 10.17 13.09 3.13
N VAL A 268 9.05 13.68 2.75
CA VAL A 268 8.89 14.64 1.68
C VAL A 268 9.74 15.83 2.09
N ARG A 269 11.07 15.66 1.97
CA ARG A 269 12.00 16.76 1.91
C ARG A 269 11.51 17.55 0.71
N VAL A 270 10.95 18.72 0.96
CA VAL A 270 10.84 19.75 -0.07
C VAL A 270 12.24 19.86 -0.69
N PRO A 271 12.41 19.61 -2.00
CA PRO A 271 13.73 19.57 -2.62
C PRO A 271 14.46 20.88 -2.38
N ALA A 272 15.77 20.82 -2.16
CA ALA A 272 16.58 22.01 -1.85
C ALA A 272 16.53 23.08 -2.97
N VAL A 273 16.06 22.71 -4.16
CA VAL A 273 15.78 23.62 -5.28
C VAL A 273 14.73 24.70 -4.96
N VAL A 274 13.79 24.46 -4.02
CA VAL A 274 12.88 25.54 -3.54
C VAL A 274 13.64 26.65 -2.80
N THR A 275 14.90 26.40 -2.42
CA THR A 275 15.84 27.37 -1.83
C THR A 275 17.06 27.67 -2.71
N MET A 276 17.12 27.18 -3.95
CA MET A 276 18.17 27.56 -4.89
C MET A 276 17.77 28.82 -5.67
N PRO A 277 18.70 29.75 -5.96
CA PRO A 277 18.45 30.81 -6.93
C PRO A 277 18.22 30.20 -8.32
N LEU A 278 17.40 30.85 -9.14
CA LEU A 278 17.23 30.44 -10.53
C LEU A 278 18.53 30.69 -11.32
N PRO A 279 18.96 29.77 -12.19
CA PRO A 279 20.17 29.90 -12.98
C PRO A 279 19.96 30.85 -14.17
N GLU A 280 21.06 31.33 -14.74
CA GLU A 280 21.04 31.99 -16.06
C GLU A 280 20.72 30.97 -17.17
N PRO A 281 20.07 31.38 -18.27
CA PRO A 281 19.79 30.49 -19.39
C PRO A 281 21.07 29.99 -20.08
N LEU A 282 21.15 28.69 -20.33
CA LEU A 282 22.22 28.07 -21.12
C LEU A 282 22.23 28.66 -22.54
N PRO A 283 23.40 28.96 -23.14
CA PRO A 283 23.47 29.58 -24.46
C PRO A 283 22.85 28.72 -25.56
N VAL A 284 22.04 29.35 -26.42
CA VAL A 284 21.46 28.68 -27.58
C VAL A 284 22.54 28.54 -28.66
N VAL A 285 22.92 27.31 -28.98
CA VAL A 285 23.90 27.01 -30.04
C VAL A 285 23.23 27.17 -31.41
N GLY A 286 23.17 28.41 -31.88
CA GLY A 286 22.78 28.73 -33.25
C GLY A 286 23.79 28.17 -34.26
N GLY A 287 23.29 27.60 -35.36
CA GLY A 287 24.11 27.43 -36.56
C GLY A 287 24.52 28.81 -37.13
N PRO A 288 25.56 28.89 -37.97
CA PRO A 288 26.07 30.16 -38.47
C PRO A 288 25.08 30.85 -39.43
N GLY A 289 24.21 31.69 -38.90
CA GLY A 289 23.25 32.51 -39.65
C GLY A 289 22.34 33.33 -38.73
N SER A 290 22.19 34.62 -39.04
CA SER A 290 21.34 35.59 -38.33
C SER A 290 21.70 35.82 -36.86
N GLY A 291 22.58 36.79 -36.60
CA GLY A 291 22.80 37.29 -35.25
C GLY A 291 21.59 38.08 -34.74
N ALA A 292 20.91 37.55 -33.74
CA ALA A 292 20.11 38.35 -32.82
C ALA A 292 20.99 38.72 -31.64
N THR A 293 21.38 39.99 -31.53
CA THR A 293 22.00 40.52 -30.31
C THR A 293 21.01 40.40 -29.16
N LEU A 294 21.42 39.81 -28.05
CA LEU A 294 20.66 39.84 -26.79
C LEU A 294 20.77 41.24 -26.19
N ASP A 295 19.97 42.18 -26.72
CA ASP A 295 19.78 43.47 -26.06
C ASP A 295 19.21 43.25 -24.65
N GLY A 296 19.79 43.94 -23.66
CA GLY A 296 19.41 43.88 -22.25
C GLY A 296 18.08 44.58 -21.96
N SER A 297 17.02 44.22 -22.69
CA SER A 297 15.69 44.80 -22.60
C SER A 297 14.98 44.35 -21.33
N THR A 298 14.68 45.32 -20.46
CA THR A 298 14.02 45.10 -19.18
C THR A 298 12.54 44.71 -19.31
N GLY A 299 12.13 43.64 -18.63
CA GLY A 299 10.89 43.68 -17.85
C GLY A 299 9.55 43.38 -18.53
N THR A 300 9.50 42.83 -19.74
CA THR A 300 8.23 42.23 -20.25
C THR A 300 8.07 40.80 -19.71
N GLU A 301 7.10 40.59 -18.82
CA GLU A 301 6.76 39.27 -18.30
C GLU A 301 6.35 38.30 -19.43
N ARG A 302 6.91 37.09 -19.44
CA ARG A 302 6.59 36.07 -20.47
C ARG A 302 5.17 35.56 -20.23
N VAL A 303 4.24 35.94 -21.10
CA VAL A 303 2.85 35.46 -21.06
C VAL A 303 2.78 34.01 -21.53
N TYR A 304 2.73 33.08 -20.59
CA TYR A 304 2.53 31.66 -20.86
C TYR A 304 1.07 31.37 -21.27
N ARG A 305 0.88 30.49 -22.26
CA ARG A 305 -0.42 30.08 -22.79
C ARG A 305 -0.41 28.59 -23.09
N THR A 306 -1.59 27.97 -23.06
CA THR A 306 -1.81 26.59 -23.50
C THR A 306 -3.23 26.46 -24.06
N VAL A 307 -3.44 25.61 -25.07
CA VAL A 307 -4.78 25.26 -25.58
C VAL A 307 -5.71 24.73 -24.47
N LEU A 308 -5.14 24.19 -23.39
CA LEU A 308 -5.86 23.71 -22.20
C LEU A 308 -6.59 24.82 -21.43
N GLN A 309 -6.24 26.10 -21.65
CA GLN A 309 -6.99 27.26 -21.14
C GLN A 309 -8.34 27.44 -21.88
N GLY A 310 -8.40 27.07 -23.16
CA GLY A 310 -9.61 27.18 -23.98
C GLY A 310 -10.56 25.99 -23.83
N ALA A 311 -10.01 24.77 -23.69
CA ALA A 311 -10.78 23.57 -23.42
C ALA A 311 -9.98 22.54 -22.60
N PRO A 312 -10.56 21.92 -21.56
CA PRO A 312 -9.84 20.91 -20.76
C PRO A 312 -9.61 19.62 -21.55
N GLN A 313 -8.73 18.77 -21.02
CA GLN A 313 -8.35 17.47 -21.56
C GLN A 313 -9.56 16.56 -21.87
N TYR A 314 -9.51 15.84 -22.99
CA TYR A 314 -10.61 15.02 -23.51
C TYR A 314 -10.80 13.70 -22.75
N ALA A 315 -11.93 13.60 -22.05
CA ALA A 315 -12.42 12.35 -21.47
C ALA A 315 -13.06 11.43 -22.52
N ASP A 316 -12.25 10.54 -23.08
CA ASP A 316 -12.68 9.50 -24.02
C ASP A 316 -13.74 8.57 -23.40
N PRO A 317 -15.00 8.58 -23.89
CA PRO A 317 -16.07 7.74 -23.38
C PRO A 317 -15.89 6.25 -23.74
N SER A 318 -14.96 5.92 -24.64
CA SER A 318 -14.58 4.56 -25.00
C SER A 318 -13.43 4.00 -24.14
N SER A 319 -12.78 4.82 -23.31
CA SER A 319 -11.63 4.45 -22.47
C SER A 319 -11.90 3.26 -21.53
N ASP A 320 -10.82 2.58 -21.08
CA ASP A 320 -10.93 1.42 -20.20
C ASP A 320 -11.72 1.70 -18.91
N ALA A 321 -11.47 2.84 -18.27
CA ALA A 321 -12.22 3.28 -17.09
C ALA A 321 -13.71 3.51 -17.40
N ALA A 322 -14.03 4.14 -18.54
CA ALA A 322 -15.42 4.39 -18.95
C ALA A 322 -16.16 3.09 -19.33
N ARG A 323 -15.45 2.11 -19.92
CA ARG A 323 -15.99 0.76 -20.18
C ARG A 323 -16.24 0.00 -18.89
N ALA A 324 -15.26 -0.02 -17.98
CA ALA A 324 -15.35 -0.67 -16.67
C ALA A 324 -16.49 -0.06 -15.82
N ALA A 325 -16.63 1.26 -15.79
CA ALA A 325 -17.74 1.96 -15.15
C ALA A 325 -19.11 1.45 -15.63
N ARG A 326 -19.33 1.40 -16.95
CA ARG A 326 -20.58 0.89 -17.53
C ARG A 326 -20.84 -0.59 -17.19
N ALA A 327 -19.80 -1.41 -17.21
CA ALA A 327 -19.88 -2.83 -16.85
C ALA A 327 -20.17 -3.04 -15.35
N ALA A 328 -19.50 -2.31 -14.46
CA ALA A 328 -19.77 -2.30 -13.03
C ALA A 328 -21.22 -1.87 -12.75
N ARG A 329 -21.71 -0.85 -13.46
CA ARG A 329 -23.08 -0.35 -13.32
C ARG A 329 -24.14 -1.34 -13.78
N SER A 330 -23.95 -2.04 -14.91
CA SER A 330 -24.87 -3.10 -15.36
C SER A 330 -24.80 -4.36 -14.51
N GLN A 331 -23.68 -4.60 -13.81
CA GLN A 331 -23.50 -5.64 -12.79
C GLN A 331 -24.06 -5.26 -11.41
N GLY A 332 -24.64 -4.06 -11.25
CA GLY A 332 -25.14 -3.58 -9.95
C GLY A 332 -24.06 -3.14 -8.95
N ARG A 333 -22.78 -3.13 -9.33
CA ARG A 333 -21.65 -2.66 -8.52
C ARG A 333 -21.59 -1.13 -8.50
N THR A 334 -22.61 -0.49 -7.94
CA THR A 334 -22.81 0.97 -8.02
C THR A 334 -21.69 1.79 -7.35
N ALA A 335 -21.09 1.30 -6.26
CA ALA A 335 -19.95 1.95 -5.61
C ALA A 335 -18.69 1.90 -6.50
N ASP A 336 -18.38 0.73 -7.06
CA ASP A 336 -17.26 0.57 -8.00
C ASP A 336 -17.48 1.42 -9.27
N ALA A 337 -18.71 1.43 -9.80
CA ALA A 337 -19.09 2.25 -10.94
C ALA A 337 -18.83 3.73 -10.66
N ALA A 338 -19.21 4.27 -9.51
CA ALA A 338 -18.93 5.66 -9.14
C ALA A 338 -17.42 5.97 -9.06
N LEU A 339 -16.60 5.03 -8.56
CA LEU A 339 -15.13 5.17 -8.53
C LEU A 339 -14.50 5.11 -9.93
N LEU A 340 -15.05 4.28 -10.83
CA LEU A 340 -14.61 4.16 -12.21
C LEU A 340 -15.10 5.33 -13.09
N GLU A 341 -16.29 5.88 -12.81
CA GLU A 341 -16.81 7.14 -13.38
C GLU A 341 -15.92 8.32 -12.94
N LYS A 342 -15.55 8.37 -11.65
CA LYS A 342 -14.54 9.31 -11.10
C LYS A 342 -13.21 9.22 -11.88
N ALA A 343 -12.69 8.01 -12.10
CA ALA A 343 -11.46 7.82 -12.89
C ALA A 343 -11.61 8.18 -14.38
N ALA A 344 -12.73 7.85 -15.01
CA ALA A 344 -12.99 8.19 -16.41
C ALA A 344 -13.08 9.72 -16.60
N SER A 345 -13.62 10.45 -15.63
CA SER A 345 -13.84 11.90 -15.71
C SER A 345 -12.58 12.74 -15.88
N GLY A 346 -11.41 12.25 -15.44
CA GLY A 346 -10.12 12.93 -15.63
C GLY A 346 -9.49 12.75 -17.01
N GLY A 347 -10.05 11.89 -17.87
CA GLY A 347 -9.76 11.89 -19.31
C GLY A 347 -8.32 11.66 -19.76
N ALA A 348 -7.65 10.68 -19.17
CA ALA A 348 -6.23 10.41 -19.45
C ALA A 348 -5.90 10.22 -20.95
N ALA A 349 -4.66 10.60 -21.31
CA ALA A 349 -4.21 10.75 -22.69
C ALA A 349 -4.23 9.45 -23.52
N ARG A 350 -4.33 9.60 -24.85
CA ARG A 350 -4.28 8.49 -25.82
C ARG A 350 -2.82 8.15 -26.15
N TRP A 351 -2.31 7.09 -25.53
CA TRP A 351 -1.01 6.50 -25.89
C TRP A 351 -1.08 5.84 -27.28
N LEU A 352 -0.11 6.14 -28.14
CA LEU A 352 -0.03 5.66 -29.52
C LEU A 352 1.11 4.64 -29.66
N GLY A 353 0.80 3.50 -30.27
CA GLY A 353 1.79 2.44 -30.56
C GLY A 353 2.11 2.32 -32.04
N THR A 354 2.91 1.32 -32.41
CA THR A 354 3.32 1.01 -33.79
C THR A 354 2.14 0.70 -34.74
N ALA A 355 0.97 0.34 -34.20
CA ALA A 355 -0.26 0.09 -34.95
C ALA A 355 -1.18 1.33 -35.09
N ASP A 356 -0.84 2.46 -34.47
CA ASP A 356 -1.54 3.74 -34.65
C ASP A 356 -1.00 4.51 -35.87
N GLY A 357 -1.78 5.46 -36.39
CA GLY A 357 -1.37 6.29 -37.52
C GLY A 357 -2.44 7.31 -37.92
N THR A 358 -2.34 7.88 -39.12
CA THR A 358 -3.19 8.99 -39.61
C THR A 358 -4.68 8.83 -39.30
N ALA A 359 -5.22 7.63 -39.49
CA ALA A 359 -6.65 7.34 -39.29
C ALA A 359 -7.05 7.29 -37.81
N SER A 360 -6.30 6.58 -36.94
CA SER A 360 -6.64 6.47 -35.52
C SER A 360 -6.41 7.79 -34.78
N VAL A 361 -5.35 8.51 -35.14
CA VAL A 361 -5.07 9.86 -34.62
C VAL A 361 -6.17 10.84 -35.02
N ARG A 362 -6.55 10.89 -36.31
CA ARG A 362 -7.64 11.78 -36.76
C ARG A 362 -8.98 11.43 -36.11
N ALA A 363 -9.30 10.14 -35.96
CA ALA A 363 -10.53 9.72 -35.29
C ALA A 363 -10.59 10.24 -33.83
N TYR A 364 -9.49 10.11 -33.08
CA TYR A 364 -9.40 10.59 -31.70
C TYR A 364 -9.47 12.13 -31.60
N THR A 365 -8.73 12.86 -32.45
CA THR A 365 -8.75 14.33 -32.43
C THR A 365 -10.10 14.92 -32.89
N THR A 366 -10.76 14.29 -33.87
CA THR A 366 -12.13 14.65 -34.28
C THR A 366 -13.16 14.37 -33.19
N ALA A 367 -13.04 13.24 -32.46
CA ALA A 367 -13.93 12.93 -31.34
C ALA A 367 -13.77 13.91 -30.16
N ALA A 368 -12.54 14.36 -29.89
CA ALA A 368 -12.27 15.40 -28.89
C ALA A 368 -12.84 16.76 -29.30
N ALA A 369 -12.64 17.16 -30.56
CA ALA A 369 -13.18 18.41 -31.11
C ALA A 369 -14.73 18.43 -31.07
N ALA A 370 -15.38 17.31 -31.44
CA ALA A 370 -16.83 17.15 -31.35
C ALA A 370 -17.37 17.21 -29.92
N ALA A 371 -16.54 16.92 -28.92
CA ALA A 371 -16.86 17.05 -27.50
C ALA A 371 -16.52 18.44 -26.90
N GLY A 372 -15.94 19.36 -27.67
CA GLY A 372 -15.44 20.63 -27.14
C GLY A 372 -14.31 20.46 -26.13
N ARG A 373 -13.35 19.57 -26.42
CA ARG A 373 -12.25 19.19 -25.54
C ARG A 373 -10.92 19.11 -26.28
N THR A 374 -9.83 19.32 -25.54
CA THR A 374 -8.46 19.22 -26.03
C THR A 374 -8.01 17.75 -26.08
N PRO A 375 -7.72 17.16 -27.26
CA PRO A 375 -7.13 15.83 -27.33
C PRO A 375 -5.69 15.87 -26.84
N VAL A 376 -5.33 14.94 -25.95
CA VAL A 376 -3.96 14.75 -25.46
C VAL A 376 -3.46 13.39 -25.92
N LEU A 377 -2.32 13.35 -26.62
CA LEU A 377 -1.77 12.14 -27.21
C LEU A 377 -0.34 11.90 -26.73
N VAL A 378 0.06 10.62 -26.65
CA VAL A 378 1.41 10.20 -26.23
C VAL A 378 2.02 9.27 -27.27
N PRO A 379 2.75 9.79 -28.27
CA PRO A 379 3.64 8.99 -29.12
C PRO A 379 4.65 8.25 -28.25
N TYR A 380 4.61 6.92 -28.28
CA TYR A 380 5.47 6.06 -27.45
C TYR A 380 5.92 4.83 -28.26
N ALA A 381 6.68 5.05 -29.33
CA ALA A 381 7.09 4.03 -30.29
C ALA A 381 8.56 4.11 -30.74
N ILE A 382 9.40 4.92 -30.08
CA ILE A 382 10.83 5.07 -30.44
C ILE A 382 11.58 3.72 -30.44
N PRO A 383 12.52 3.47 -31.36
CA PRO A 383 13.33 2.25 -31.35
C PRO A 383 14.06 2.02 -30.03
N ASP A 384 14.24 0.75 -29.67
CA ASP A 384 14.76 0.27 -28.38
C ASP A 384 14.02 0.85 -27.15
N ARG A 385 12.69 0.97 -27.23
CA ARG A 385 11.85 1.51 -26.15
C ARG A 385 12.03 0.71 -24.86
N ASP A 386 12.10 1.41 -23.73
CA ASP A 386 12.30 0.85 -22.39
C ASP A 386 13.52 -0.08 -22.22
N CYS A 387 14.50 -0.04 -23.13
CA CYS A 387 15.71 -0.87 -23.09
C CYS A 387 15.47 -2.39 -22.87
N GLY A 388 14.33 -2.94 -23.31
CA GLY A 388 13.98 -4.35 -23.08
C GLY A 388 13.32 -4.67 -21.72
N ASN A 389 12.95 -3.65 -20.92
CA ASN A 389 12.24 -3.77 -19.65
C ASN A 389 10.71 -3.94 -19.86
N HIS A 390 9.88 -3.80 -18.81
CA HIS A 390 8.44 -4.08 -18.81
C HIS A 390 7.62 -3.47 -19.96
N SER A 391 8.01 -2.30 -20.48
CA SER A 391 7.37 -1.61 -21.60
C SER A 391 8.18 -1.69 -22.90
N ALA A 392 9.00 -2.74 -23.08
CA ALA A 392 9.78 -2.97 -24.29
C ALA A 392 8.97 -2.83 -25.61
N GLY A 393 9.65 -2.44 -26.69
CA GLY A 393 9.08 -2.37 -28.03
C GLY A 393 9.55 -1.15 -28.81
N GLY A 394 8.62 -0.54 -29.55
CA GLY A 394 8.92 0.50 -30.54
C GLY A 394 9.03 -0.07 -31.96
N PHE A 395 9.46 0.76 -32.90
CA PHE A 395 9.82 0.32 -34.26
C PHE A 395 11.20 -0.33 -34.29
N ALA A 396 11.44 -1.20 -35.28
CA ALA A 396 12.74 -1.87 -35.44
C ALA A 396 13.81 -0.94 -36.04
N THR A 397 13.41 0.11 -36.76
CA THR A 397 14.32 1.04 -37.43
C THR A 397 13.89 2.51 -37.30
N ALA A 398 14.87 3.40 -37.40
CA ALA A 398 14.67 4.84 -37.54
C ALA A 398 13.81 5.24 -38.76
N ALA A 399 13.85 4.47 -39.86
CA ALA A 399 13.11 4.77 -41.08
C ALA A 399 11.60 4.51 -40.91
N GLU A 400 11.24 3.38 -40.29
CA GLU A 400 9.85 3.09 -39.93
C GLU A 400 9.33 4.11 -38.92
N TYR A 401 10.12 4.45 -37.89
CA TYR A 401 9.74 5.46 -36.90
C TYR A 401 9.44 6.82 -37.54
N ARG A 402 10.30 7.32 -38.44
CA ARG A 402 10.06 8.57 -39.17
C ARG A 402 8.77 8.52 -40.00
N THR A 403 8.55 7.41 -40.71
CA THR A 403 7.34 7.19 -41.52
C THR A 403 6.06 7.20 -40.65
N TRP A 404 6.13 6.64 -39.45
CA TRP A 404 5.05 6.66 -38.46
C TRP A 404 4.84 8.05 -37.84
N VAL A 405 5.91 8.78 -37.53
CA VAL A 405 5.85 10.18 -37.08
C VAL A 405 5.12 11.04 -38.11
N ASP A 406 5.42 10.88 -39.40
CA ASP A 406 4.75 11.61 -40.48
C ASP A 406 3.25 11.26 -40.57
N ALA A 407 2.88 10.00 -40.36
CA ALA A 407 1.48 9.56 -40.31
C ALA A 407 0.73 10.13 -39.09
N VAL A 408 1.35 10.14 -37.90
CA VAL A 408 0.80 10.77 -36.70
C VAL A 408 0.64 12.28 -36.92
N ALA A 409 1.68 12.95 -37.43
CA ALA A 409 1.65 14.38 -37.76
C ALA A 409 0.54 14.72 -38.77
N ALA A 410 0.36 13.91 -39.82
CA ALA A 410 -0.73 14.07 -40.76
C ALA A 410 -2.11 13.94 -40.09
N GLY A 411 -2.27 13.04 -39.11
CA GLY A 411 -3.49 12.89 -38.32
C GLY A 411 -3.80 14.05 -37.38
N LEU A 412 -2.76 14.73 -36.85
CA LEU A 412 -2.88 15.89 -35.96
C LEU A 412 -3.32 17.17 -36.69
N ARG A 413 -2.99 17.32 -37.98
CA ARG A 413 -3.28 18.54 -38.76
C ARG A 413 -4.74 18.96 -38.67
N GLY A 414 -4.94 20.22 -38.27
CA GLY A 414 -6.26 20.84 -38.08
C GLY A 414 -6.88 20.65 -36.69
N SER A 415 -6.15 20.07 -35.73
CA SER A 415 -6.61 19.92 -34.34
C SER A 415 -5.71 20.67 -33.36
N ALA A 416 -6.32 21.32 -32.36
CA ALA A 416 -5.63 21.93 -31.23
C ALA A 416 -5.24 20.84 -30.21
N ALA A 417 -4.34 19.94 -30.62
CA ALA A 417 -3.92 18.78 -29.84
C ALA A 417 -2.69 19.09 -28.98
N VAL A 418 -2.63 18.48 -27.79
CA VAL A 418 -1.42 18.42 -26.95
C VAL A 418 -0.72 17.09 -27.20
N VAL A 419 0.60 17.10 -27.35
CA VAL A 419 1.40 15.90 -27.66
C VAL A 419 2.57 15.77 -26.69
N VAL A 420 2.58 14.71 -25.88
CA VAL A 420 3.70 14.36 -24.99
C VAL A 420 4.60 13.35 -25.69
N VAL A 421 5.82 13.75 -26.09
CA VAL A 421 6.69 12.97 -26.98
C VAL A 421 7.59 12.01 -26.21
N GLU A 422 7.43 10.71 -26.49
CA GLU A 422 8.30 9.59 -26.12
C GLU A 422 8.80 9.60 -24.66
N PRO A 423 7.90 9.30 -23.70
CA PRO A 423 8.25 9.17 -22.28
C PRO A 423 9.50 8.32 -22.01
N ASP A 424 10.28 8.73 -21.01
CA ASP A 424 11.55 8.12 -20.59
C ASP A 424 12.70 8.14 -21.63
N ALA A 425 12.48 8.56 -22.88
CA ALA A 425 13.50 8.44 -23.94
C ALA A 425 14.78 9.26 -23.66
N LEU A 426 14.68 10.42 -22.98
CA LEU A 426 15.83 11.21 -22.55
C LEU A 426 16.48 10.70 -21.24
N LEU A 427 15.70 10.11 -20.34
CA LEU A 427 16.19 9.44 -19.13
C LEU A 427 17.04 8.21 -19.50
N GLN A 428 16.56 7.43 -20.46
CA GLN A 428 17.17 6.18 -20.90
C GLN A 428 18.21 6.37 -22.03
N LEU A 429 18.62 7.61 -22.32
CA LEU A 429 19.43 7.94 -23.48
C LEU A 429 20.82 7.27 -23.52
N GLU A 430 21.42 6.96 -22.37
CA GLU A 430 22.71 6.23 -22.29
C GLU A 430 22.52 4.69 -22.27
N ARG A 431 21.27 4.22 -22.21
CA ARG A 431 20.95 2.82 -21.88
C ARG A 431 20.33 2.02 -23.02
N CYS A 432 19.75 2.68 -24.03
CA CYS A 432 19.23 1.98 -25.21
C CYS A 432 19.21 2.85 -26.48
N GLY A 433 19.38 2.19 -27.63
CA GLY A 433 19.61 2.80 -28.93
C GLY A 433 21.00 3.43 -29.07
N ASP A 434 21.29 3.92 -30.28
CA ASP A 434 22.37 4.90 -30.45
C ASP A 434 21.91 6.27 -29.92
N ARG A 435 22.79 6.94 -29.16
CA ARG A 435 22.52 8.25 -28.55
C ARG A 435 22.19 9.32 -29.59
N ALA A 436 22.94 9.38 -30.69
CA ALA A 436 22.79 10.43 -31.69
C ALA A 436 21.55 10.20 -32.56
N GLU A 437 21.27 8.96 -32.94
CA GLU A 437 20.04 8.58 -33.63
C GLU A 437 18.81 8.83 -32.76
N ARG A 438 18.80 8.39 -31.49
CA ARG A 438 17.68 8.63 -30.56
C ARG A 438 17.37 10.13 -30.41
N LEU A 439 18.38 10.98 -30.21
CA LEU A 439 18.20 12.43 -30.20
C LEU A 439 17.70 12.98 -31.55
N ALA A 440 18.14 12.41 -32.68
CA ALA A 440 17.71 12.80 -34.02
C ALA A 440 16.31 12.29 -34.42
N LEU A 441 15.77 11.28 -33.73
CA LEU A 441 14.38 10.83 -33.85
C LEU A 441 13.46 11.70 -32.99
N LEU A 442 13.82 11.97 -31.73
CA LEU A 442 13.05 12.88 -30.85
C LEU A 442 12.92 14.28 -31.47
N ARG A 443 14.02 14.84 -31.98
CA ARG A 443 14.04 16.12 -32.69
C ARG A 443 13.20 16.13 -33.97
N TYR A 444 13.06 14.97 -34.63
CA TYR A 444 12.19 14.83 -35.79
C TYR A 444 10.71 14.84 -35.36
N SER A 445 10.34 14.05 -34.35
CA SER A 445 9.00 14.01 -33.77
C SER A 445 8.53 15.39 -33.30
N VAL A 446 9.35 16.10 -32.51
CA VAL A 446 9.03 17.46 -32.05
C VAL A 446 8.79 18.40 -33.23
N THR A 447 9.68 18.39 -34.24
CA THR A 447 9.56 19.26 -35.42
C THR A 447 8.32 18.93 -36.25
N ALA A 448 8.02 17.64 -36.47
CA ALA A 448 6.89 17.20 -37.29
C ALA A 448 5.54 17.50 -36.63
N TYR A 449 5.42 17.29 -35.31
CA TYR A 449 4.19 17.55 -34.56
C TYR A 449 3.94 19.06 -34.37
N ALA A 450 4.97 19.86 -34.10
CA ALA A 450 4.86 21.31 -34.07
C ALA A 450 4.45 21.87 -35.45
N ALA A 451 5.05 21.37 -36.55
CA ALA A 451 4.67 21.74 -37.91
C ALA A 451 3.27 21.25 -38.34
N ALA A 452 2.66 20.31 -37.60
CA ALA A 452 1.27 19.90 -37.77
C ALA A 452 0.28 20.82 -37.01
N GLY A 453 0.77 21.75 -36.18
CA GLY A 453 -0.02 22.67 -35.36
C GLY A 453 -0.34 22.16 -33.94
N ALA A 454 0.34 21.11 -33.47
CA ALA A 454 0.15 20.59 -32.12
C ALA A 454 0.99 21.34 -31.07
N GLU A 455 0.47 21.41 -29.84
CA GLU A 455 1.17 21.91 -28.67
C GLU A 455 2.06 20.80 -28.09
N VAL A 456 3.34 20.83 -28.47
CA VAL A 456 4.29 19.73 -28.19
C VAL A 456 4.98 19.94 -26.84
N TYR A 457 5.02 18.88 -26.04
CA TYR A 457 5.84 18.76 -24.84
C TYR A 457 6.76 17.54 -24.96
N LEU A 458 8.07 17.74 -24.93
CA LEU A 458 9.04 16.65 -24.93
C LEU A 458 9.20 16.09 -23.50
N ASP A 459 9.22 14.77 -23.30
CA ASP A 459 9.32 14.21 -21.95
C ASP A 459 10.70 14.48 -21.31
N ALA A 460 10.68 15.07 -20.12
CA ALA A 460 11.85 15.39 -19.29
C ALA A 460 11.92 14.49 -18.03
N ALA A 461 11.31 13.31 -18.10
CA ALA A 461 11.18 12.34 -17.02
C ALA A 461 10.52 12.93 -15.75
N THR A 462 11.19 12.82 -14.61
CA THR A 462 10.64 13.19 -13.30
C THR A 462 11.77 13.44 -12.31
N SER A 463 11.52 14.30 -11.33
CA SER A 463 12.59 14.88 -10.52
C SER A 463 13.38 13.88 -9.68
N ASN A 464 12.77 12.77 -9.28
CA ASN A 464 13.45 11.70 -8.53
C ASN A 464 14.27 10.75 -9.42
N SER A 465 14.01 10.70 -10.73
CA SER A 465 14.60 9.70 -11.64
C SER A 465 15.88 10.22 -12.30
N PHE A 466 15.97 11.52 -12.58
CA PHE A 466 17.17 12.14 -13.12
C PHE A 466 18.08 12.74 -12.03
N GLY A 467 17.47 13.17 -10.92
CA GLY A 467 18.16 13.79 -9.78
C GLY A 467 18.06 15.31 -9.75
N TRP A 468 18.84 15.92 -8.86
CA TRP A 468 18.63 17.29 -8.38
C TRP A 468 19.93 18.09 -8.21
N SER A 469 21.10 17.58 -8.60
CA SER A 469 22.31 18.41 -8.66
C SER A 469 22.20 19.44 -9.80
N ALA A 470 23.02 20.50 -9.74
CA ALA A 470 23.10 21.47 -10.83
C ALA A 470 23.47 20.77 -12.15
N ASP A 471 24.48 19.91 -12.12
CA ASP A 471 24.97 19.10 -13.25
C ASP A 471 23.87 18.19 -13.84
N GLN A 472 23.00 17.61 -13.00
CA GLN A 472 21.88 16.78 -13.44
C GLN A 472 20.78 17.63 -14.12
N LEU A 473 20.49 18.80 -13.57
CA LEU A 473 19.53 19.75 -14.17
C LEU A 473 20.07 20.31 -15.49
N GLU A 474 21.38 20.58 -15.57
CA GLU A 474 22.06 21.01 -16.80
C GLU A 474 22.08 19.92 -17.87
N ASP A 475 22.45 18.68 -17.56
CA ASP A 475 22.43 17.57 -18.52
C ASP A 475 21.01 17.30 -19.06
N MET A 476 19.98 17.33 -18.22
CA MET A 476 18.59 17.24 -18.73
C MET A 476 18.23 18.42 -19.65
N ALA A 477 18.63 19.65 -19.33
CA ALA A 477 18.40 20.80 -20.21
C ALA A 477 19.17 20.66 -21.55
N LEU A 478 20.42 20.19 -21.53
CA LEU A 478 21.21 19.92 -22.74
C LEU A 478 20.60 18.79 -23.59
N ARG A 479 20.09 17.72 -22.96
CA ARG A 479 19.34 16.64 -23.63
C ARG A 479 18.08 17.15 -24.31
N LEU A 480 17.27 17.93 -23.59
CA LEU A 480 16.05 18.57 -24.12
C LEU A 480 16.38 19.48 -25.32
N ARG A 481 17.43 20.30 -25.24
CA ARG A 481 17.88 21.14 -26.35
C ARG A 481 18.38 20.33 -27.55
N ALA A 482 19.18 19.29 -27.34
CA ALA A 482 19.65 18.41 -28.41
C ALA A 482 18.51 17.64 -29.10
N ALA A 483 17.48 17.25 -28.35
CA ALA A 483 16.23 16.68 -28.85
C ALA A 483 15.21 17.73 -29.34
N GLY A 484 15.57 19.02 -29.35
CA GLY A 484 14.84 20.07 -30.06
C GLY A 484 13.74 20.80 -29.30
N VAL A 485 13.77 20.84 -27.96
CA VAL A 485 12.77 21.55 -27.12
C VAL A 485 12.55 23.02 -27.53
N ASP A 486 13.55 23.69 -28.11
CA ASP A 486 13.45 25.05 -28.65
C ASP A 486 12.44 25.19 -29.83
N ARG A 487 11.90 24.07 -30.34
CA ARG A 487 10.82 24.01 -31.35
C ARG A 487 9.47 23.53 -30.79
N ALA A 488 9.41 23.23 -29.49
CA ALA A 488 8.24 22.73 -28.78
C ALA A 488 7.51 23.88 -28.05
N ALA A 489 6.34 23.60 -27.46
CA ALA A 489 5.80 24.48 -26.41
C ALA A 489 6.63 24.34 -25.11
N GLY A 490 7.20 23.16 -24.90
CA GLY A 490 8.30 22.93 -23.96
C GLY A 490 8.42 21.45 -23.58
N PHE A 491 8.32 21.11 -22.30
CA PHE A 491 8.54 19.74 -21.81
C PHE A 491 7.48 19.20 -20.84
N ALA A 492 7.41 17.88 -20.68
CA ALA A 492 6.49 17.18 -19.79
C ALA A 492 7.24 16.53 -18.61
N LEU A 493 6.59 16.44 -17.45
CA LEU A 493 7.15 15.88 -16.22
C LEU A 493 6.22 14.86 -15.56
N ASN A 494 6.81 14.01 -14.70
CA ASN A 494 6.14 13.03 -13.86
C ASN A 494 5.42 11.92 -14.63
N THR A 495 5.63 11.80 -15.95
CA THR A 495 4.89 10.88 -16.82
C THR A 495 4.93 9.46 -16.28
N SER A 496 3.76 8.87 -16.00
CA SER A 496 3.65 7.55 -15.35
C SER A 496 4.26 7.41 -13.95
N ASN A 497 4.77 8.47 -13.33
CA ASN A 497 5.33 8.45 -11.99
C ASN A 497 4.32 8.97 -10.94
N PHE A 498 4.82 9.33 -9.76
CA PHE A 498 4.03 9.54 -8.55
C PHE A 498 4.52 10.73 -7.71
N GLN A 499 5.45 11.54 -8.19
CA GLN A 499 6.04 12.62 -7.40
C GLN A 499 5.02 13.72 -7.10
N PRO A 500 5.06 14.36 -5.91
CA PRO A 500 4.11 15.42 -5.57
C PRO A 500 4.25 16.58 -6.55
N THR A 501 3.14 17.17 -7.02
CA THR A 501 3.18 18.26 -8.02
C THR A 501 4.13 19.40 -7.63
N ALA A 502 4.22 19.76 -6.35
CA ALA A 502 5.14 20.78 -5.86
C ALA A 502 6.64 20.47 -6.10
N HIS A 503 7.03 19.19 -6.18
CA HIS A 503 8.40 18.79 -6.53
C HIS A 503 8.63 18.97 -8.03
N GLU A 504 7.71 18.47 -8.84
CA GLU A 504 7.81 18.53 -10.30
C GLU A 504 7.73 19.98 -10.81
N VAL A 505 6.96 20.84 -10.15
CA VAL A 505 6.94 22.29 -10.40
C VAL A 505 8.27 22.96 -10.04
N ALA A 506 8.93 22.58 -8.95
CA ALA A 506 10.25 23.12 -8.62
C ALA A 506 11.33 22.67 -9.62
N TYR A 507 11.32 21.38 -10.00
CA TYR A 507 12.20 20.80 -11.03
C TYR A 507 11.99 21.48 -12.39
N GLY A 508 10.74 21.58 -12.84
CA GLY A 508 10.37 22.21 -14.10
C GLY A 508 10.65 23.71 -14.12
N THR A 509 10.49 24.43 -13.01
CA THR A 509 10.84 25.87 -12.96
C THR A 509 12.34 26.08 -13.16
N TYR A 510 13.18 25.21 -12.60
CA TYR A 510 14.63 25.26 -12.78
C TYR A 510 15.06 24.86 -14.21
N LEU A 511 14.51 23.78 -14.77
CA LEU A 511 14.75 23.41 -16.17
C LEU A 511 14.25 24.48 -17.15
N SER A 512 13.11 25.11 -16.87
CA SER A 512 12.59 26.23 -17.65
C SER A 512 13.56 27.41 -17.62
N ALA A 513 14.10 27.77 -16.45
CA ALA A 513 15.12 28.83 -16.36
C ALA A 513 16.37 28.51 -17.19
N LEU A 514 16.97 27.32 -17.03
CA LEU A 514 18.12 26.86 -17.83
C LEU A 514 17.87 26.91 -19.35
N LEU A 515 16.64 26.61 -19.78
CA LEU A 515 16.26 26.57 -21.19
C LEU A 515 15.83 27.93 -21.76
N GLY A 516 15.81 29.01 -20.96
CA GLY A 516 15.36 30.33 -21.41
C GLY A 516 13.83 30.49 -21.46
N GLY A 517 13.13 29.80 -20.55
CA GLY A 517 11.70 29.96 -20.24
C GLY A 517 10.67 29.17 -21.07
N PRO A 518 10.91 27.96 -21.61
CA PRO A 518 9.83 27.16 -22.21
C PRO A 518 8.80 26.73 -21.15
N ALA A 519 7.59 26.42 -21.59
CA ALA A 519 6.51 25.97 -20.71
C ALA A 519 6.71 24.50 -20.30
N PHE A 520 5.99 24.06 -19.26
CA PHE A 520 5.91 22.63 -18.93
C PHE A 520 4.56 22.20 -18.35
N VAL A 521 4.30 20.91 -18.45
CA VAL A 521 3.11 20.22 -17.94
C VAL A 521 3.49 19.08 -16.99
N VAL A 522 2.66 18.79 -16.00
CA VAL A 522 2.92 17.74 -15.00
C VAL A 522 1.85 16.65 -15.07
N ASP A 523 2.27 15.38 -15.15
CA ASP A 523 1.37 14.23 -15.01
C ASP A 523 0.93 14.09 -13.54
N THR A 524 -0.35 14.32 -13.27
CA THR A 524 -0.97 14.17 -11.94
C THR A 524 -1.87 12.93 -11.84
N SER A 525 -1.86 12.06 -12.86
CA SER A 525 -2.72 10.87 -12.97
C SER A 525 -2.73 9.97 -11.72
N ARG A 526 -1.61 9.86 -11.01
CA ARG A 526 -1.44 8.94 -9.86
C ARG A 526 -0.70 9.51 -8.64
N ASN A 527 -0.43 10.81 -8.60
CA ASN A 527 0.44 11.41 -7.58
C ASN A 527 -0.27 11.90 -6.30
N GLY A 528 -1.58 11.64 -6.13
CA GLY A 528 -2.40 12.23 -5.05
C GLY A 528 -2.04 11.87 -3.61
N LEU A 529 -1.11 10.94 -3.40
CA LEU A 529 -0.51 10.61 -2.10
C LEU A 529 1.03 10.54 -2.16
N GLY A 530 1.64 11.16 -3.17
CA GLY A 530 3.07 11.07 -3.47
C GLY A 530 3.52 9.65 -3.86
N PRO A 531 4.83 9.40 -3.96
CA PRO A 531 5.38 8.08 -4.26
C PRO A 531 5.28 7.12 -3.06
N GLN A 532 5.31 5.82 -3.33
CA GLN A 532 5.66 4.83 -2.30
C GLN A 532 7.18 4.85 -2.11
N VAL A 533 7.65 4.87 -0.87
CA VAL A 533 9.08 4.72 -0.54
C VAL A 533 9.36 3.24 -0.23
N GLY A 534 10.33 2.67 -0.94
CA GLY A 534 10.92 1.35 -0.70
C GLY A 534 12.36 1.47 -0.15
N PRO A 535 13.12 0.35 -0.08
CA PRO A 535 14.50 0.37 0.41
C PRO A 535 15.44 1.21 -0.47
N ASP A 536 15.30 1.05 -1.79
CA ASP A 536 16.22 1.60 -2.80
C ASP A 536 15.72 2.94 -3.39
N GLY A 537 14.86 3.66 -2.65
CA GLY A 537 14.22 4.90 -3.11
C GLY A 537 12.73 4.74 -3.41
N THR A 538 12.20 5.49 -4.37
CA THR A 538 10.76 5.53 -4.69
C THR A 538 10.34 4.41 -5.65
N VAL A 539 9.31 3.66 -5.28
CA VAL A 539 8.73 2.60 -6.11
C VAL A 539 7.84 3.22 -7.20
N TRP A 540 8.22 3.02 -8.46
CA TRP A 540 7.47 3.49 -9.64
C TRP A 540 6.57 2.41 -10.26
N CYS A 541 6.90 1.12 -10.08
CA CYS A 541 6.21 0.04 -10.78
C CYS A 541 5.07 -0.54 -9.94
N ASN A 542 3.81 -0.26 -10.33
CA ASN A 542 2.58 -0.65 -9.64
C ASN A 542 2.57 -0.40 -8.09
N PRO A 543 3.09 0.72 -7.55
CA PRO A 543 3.13 0.96 -6.11
C PRO A 543 1.74 0.95 -5.47
N GLU A 544 1.66 0.37 -4.27
CA GLU A 544 0.45 0.26 -3.48
C GLU A 544 0.10 1.57 -2.74
N GLY A 545 -1.16 1.68 -2.32
CA GLY A 545 -1.63 2.80 -1.49
C GLY A 545 -1.67 4.17 -2.18
N ARG A 546 -1.32 4.26 -3.47
CA ARG A 546 -1.36 5.51 -4.27
C ARG A 546 -2.79 5.96 -4.57
N ALA A 547 -2.95 7.17 -5.09
CA ALA A 547 -4.24 7.82 -5.36
C ALA A 547 -4.21 8.63 -6.66
N LEU A 548 -5.36 8.81 -7.33
CA LEU A 548 -5.47 9.84 -8.39
C LEU A 548 -5.11 11.22 -7.80
N GLY A 549 -4.36 12.03 -8.53
CA GLY A 549 -3.95 13.37 -8.10
C GLY A 549 -5.01 14.45 -8.35
N ALA A 550 -4.55 15.68 -8.60
CA ALA A 550 -5.40 16.74 -9.12
C ALA A 550 -6.08 16.31 -10.43
N ARG A 551 -7.23 16.88 -10.78
CA ARG A 551 -7.81 16.68 -12.13
C ARG A 551 -7.06 17.56 -13.13
N PRO A 552 -6.98 17.19 -14.43
CA PRO A 552 -6.32 18.03 -15.42
C PRO A 552 -6.92 19.43 -15.53
N SER A 553 -6.07 20.44 -15.52
CA SER A 553 -6.45 21.86 -15.56
C SER A 553 -5.26 22.74 -15.93
N ALA A 554 -5.51 23.77 -16.75
CA ALA A 554 -4.53 24.84 -16.93
C ALA A 554 -4.38 25.67 -15.65
N THR A 555 -3.15 26.08 -15.33
CA THR A 555 -2.81 26.83 -14.11
C THR A 555 -3.08 28.32 -14.24
N GLY A 556 -2.85 28.89 -15.43
CA GLY A 556 -2.86 30.32 -15.69
C GLY A 556 -1.65 31.10 -15.16
N THR A 557 -0.64 30.45 -14.56
CA THR A 557 0.44 31.15 -13.83
C THR A 557 1.83 30.55 -14.08
N GLY A 558 2.73 31.34 -14.69
CA GLY A 558 4.13 30.97 -14.86
C GLY A 558 4.40 29.81 -15.84
N PRO A 559 5.61 29.22 -15.83
CA PRO A 559 6.02 28.21 -16.81
C PRO A 559 5.31 26.86 -16.63
N HIS A 560 4.85 26.50 -15.43
CA HIS A 560 3.95 25.36 -15.26
C HIS A 560 2.57 25.74 -15.81
N VAL A 561 2.19 25.30 -17.00
CA VAL A 561 0.96 25.76 -17.68
C VAL A 561 -0.26 24.87 -17.45
N ALA A 562 -0.08 23.57 -17.18
CA ALA A 562 -1.18 22.67 -16.86
C ALA A 562 -0.74 21.41 -16.09
N ASP A 563 -1.60 20.98 -15.16
CA ASP A 563 -1.66 19.60 -14.72
C ASP A 563 -2.41 18.77 -15.79
N LEU A 564 -1.89 17.59 -16.13
CA LEU A 564 -2.45 16.65 -17.10
C LEU A 564 -2.54 15.24 -16.53
N TRP A 565 -3.38 14.37 -17.11
CA TRP A 565 -3.31 12.93 -16.87
C TRP A 565 -2.69 12.27 -18.09
N VAL A 566 -1.37 12.06 -18.05
CA VAL A 566 -0.61 11.53 -19.19
C VAL A 566 -0.69 10.02 -19.17
N LYS A 567 -0.22 9.35 -18.11
CA LYS A 567 -0.48 7.92 -17.88
C LYS A 567 -1.97 7.66 -17.71
N THR A 568 -2.49 6.63 -18.39
CA THR A 568 -3.85 6.12 -18.15
C THR A 568 -3.95 5.45 -16.77
N PRO A 569 -4.74 5.98 -15.81
CA PRO A 569 -4.91 5.33 -14.51
C PRO A 569 -5.52 3.93 -14.67
N GLY A 570 -5.05 2.97 -13.88
CA GLY A 570 -5.53 1.60 -13.95
C GLY A 570 -4.89 0.72 -15.02
N ARG A 571 -4.05 1.26 -15.91
CA ARG A 571 -3.16 0.44 -16.76
C ARG A 571 -1.88 0.09 -16.00
N SER A 572 -1.55 -1.20 -15.92
CA SER A 572 -0.35 -1.70 -15.24
C SER A 572 0.94 -1.05 -15.76
N ASP A 573 1.95 -0.99 -14.90
CA ASP A 573 3.33 -0.58 -15.23
C ASP A 573 4.22 -1.78 -15.64
N GLY A 574 3.80 -3.00 -15.33
CA GLY A 574 4.54 -4.23 -15.59
C GLY A 574 4.12 -5.38 -14.67
N ALA A 575 4.78 -6.54 -14.76
CA ALA A 575 4.48 -7.70 -13.91
C ALA A 575 4.87 -7.52 -12.42
N CYS A 576 5.46 -6.37 -12.09
CA CYS A 576 5.82 -5.93 -10.75
C CYS A 576 4.60 -5.83 -9.81
N ALA A 577 4.86 -6.02 -8.50
CA ALA A 577 3.85 -5.97 -7.43
C ALA A 577 2.60 -6.86 -7.67
N GLY A 578 2.74 -7.96 -8.44
CA GLY A 578 1.64 -8.85 -8.79
C GLY A 578 0.67 -8.29 -9.85
N GLY A 579 1.05 -7.21 -10.54
CA GLY A 579 0.23 -6.62 -11.60
C GLY A 579 0.27 -7.41 -12.93
N PRO A 580 -0.69 -7.15 -13.84
CA PRO A 580 -0.66 -7.64 -15.21
C PRO A 580 0.51 -7.09 -16.04
N ALA A 581 0.71 -7.59 -17.27
CA ALA A 581 1.64 -7.01 -18.24
C ALA A 581 1.41 -5.50 -18.45
N ALA A 582 2.48 -4.77 -18.79
CA ALA A 582 2.43 -3.31 -18.92
C ALA A 582 1.35 -2.86 -19.92
N GLY A 583 0.64 -1.79 -19.60
CA GLY A 583 -0.46 -1.28 -20.41
C GLY A 583 -1.79 -2.07 -20.32
N THR A 584 -1.80 -3.29 -19.77
CA THR A 584 -3.05 -4.03 -19.52
C THR A 584 -3.87 -3.36 -18.41
N PHE A 585 -5.20 -3.28 -18.61
CA PHE A 585 -6.12 -2.70 -17.63
C PHE A 585 -6.32 -3.60 -16.40
N TRP A 586 -6.26 -3.01 -15.21
CA TRP A 586 -6.31 -3.67 -13.92
C TRP A 586 -7.30 -2.95 -12.98
N GLU A 587 -8.58 -3.32 -13.09
CA GLU A 587 -9.68 -2.67 -12.38
C GLU A 587 -9.48 -2.52 -10.86
N PRO A 588 -8.99 -3.53 -10.10
CA PRO A 588 -8.73 -3.39 -8.66
C PRO A 588 -7.71 -2.30 -8.31
N TYR A 589 -6.68 -2.11 -9.15
CA TYR A 589 -5.70 -1.04 -8.95
C TYR A 589 -6.34 0.33 -9.18
N LEU A 590 -7.20 0.46 -10.20
CA LEU A 590 -7.93 1.71 -10.47
C LEU A 590 -8.92 2.06 -9.36
N LEU A 591 -9.70 1.09 -8.88
CA LEU A 591 -10.59 1.26 -7.74
C LEU A 591 -9.80 1.74 -6.50
N GLY A 592 -8.62 1.16 -6.27
CA GLY A 592 -7.70 1.62 -5.22
C GLY A 592 -7.23 3.07 -5.40
N LEU A 593 -6.80 3.47 -6.61
CA LEU A 593 -6.41 4.85 -6.90
C LEU A 593 -7.58 5.83 -6.68
N ALA A 594 -8.77 5.49 -7.17
CA ALA A 594 -9.96 6.34 -7.10
C ALA A 594 -10.50 6.47 -5.67
N ALA A 595 -10.52 5.39 -4.89
CA ALA A 595 -11.01 5.39 -3.51
C ALA A 595 -10.11 6.19 -2.54
N ARG A 596 -8.85 6.44 -2.91
CA ARG A 596 -7.88 7.18 -2.08
C ARG A 596 -7.61 8.62 -2.55
N ALA A 597 -8.16 9.03 -3.70
CA ALA A 597 -8.05 10.39 -4.21
C ALA A 597 -8.99 11.35 -3.46
N ALA A 598 -8.47 12.52 -3.09
CA ALA A 598 -9.03 13.41 -2.04
C ALA A 598 -10.31 14.20 -2.41
N TRP A 599 -10.90 13.96 -3.58
CA TRP A 599 -12.03 14.70 -4.17
C TRP A 599 -13.16 13.80 -4.69
#